data_AF-A0A2G9TU61-F1
#
_entry.id   AF-A0A2G9TU61-F1
#
_cell.length_a   1.000
_cell.length_b   1.000
_cell.length_c   1.000
_cell.angle_alpha   90.00
_cell.angle_beta   90.00
_cell.angle_gamma   90.00
#
_symmetry.space_group_name_H-M   'P 1'
#
loop_
_entity.id
_entity.type
_entity.pdbx_description
1 polymer ?
#
loop_
_entity_poly.entity_id
_entity_poly.type
_entity_poly.pdbx_seq_one_letter_code
_entity_poly.pdbx_strand_id
1 'polypeptide(L)'
;MGRFRGRFQNWKTPVYSAPHVHPLEMGPDFSHADGRPIYVTSRIQLEYKEDQLRLAKKIVELLSEVNEMEAAHKQAESRRILEAQELDAHRPKSKGTRSIA
;
A
#
# COMPACT_ATOMS: atom_id res chain seq x y z
N MET A 1 -30.25 -31.15 -20.86
CA MET A 1 -29.90 -29.79 -20.37
C MET A 1 -28.41 -29.73 -20.06
N GLY A 2 -27.58 -29.35 -21.04
CA GLY A 2 -26.13 -29.30 -20.87
C GLY A 2 -25.71 -28.00 -20.18
N ARG A 3 -25.08 -28.11 -19.00
CA ARG A 3 -24.35 -27.00 -18.37
C ARG A 3 -23.11 -26.71 -19.21
N PHE A 4 -23.14 -25.62 -19.99
CA PHE A 4 -21.93 -25.12 -20.65
C PHE A 4 -20.99 -24.54 -19.60
N ARG A 5 -20.05 -25.39 -19.12
CA ARG A 5 -18.81 -24.92 -18.50
C ARG A 5 -17.96 -24.32 -19.62
N GLY A 6 -17.96 -22.99 -19.74
CA GLY A 6 -17.28 -22.33 -20.86
C GLY A 6 -16.97 -20.85 -20.60
N ARG A 7 -15.78 -20.61 -20.03
CA ARG A 7 -14.99 -19.37 -19.99
C ARG A 7 -15.62 -18.19 -19.23
N PHE A 8 -15.13 -17.99 -18.01
CA PHE A 8 -15.24 -16.71 -17.29
C PHE A 8 -14.61 -15.62 -18.19
N GLN A 9 -15.44 -14.75 -18.77
CA GLN A 9 -15.02 -13.69 -19.69
C GLN A 9 -14.58 -12.46 -18.87
N ASN A 10 -13.40 -12.55 -18.25
CA ASN A 10 -12.85 -11.49 -17.38
C ASN A 10 -12.78 -10.11 -18.06
N TRP A 11 -12.78 -10.06 -19.39
CA TRP A 11 -12.74 -8.83 -20.18
C TRP A 11 -14.09 -8.11 -20.28
N LYS A 12 -15.23 -8.78 -20.04
CA LYS A 12 -16.56 -8.13 -20.09
C LYS A 12 -16.85 -7.27 -18.86
N THR A 13 -16.23 -7.61 -17.75
CA THR A 13 -16.32 -6.91 -16.47
C THR A 13 -14.94 -6.94 -15.85
N PRO A 14 -14.01 -6.11 -16.35
CA PRO A 14 -12.68 -6.05 -15.78
C PRO A 14 -12.81 -5.60 -14.31
N VAL A 15 -12.25 -6.40 -13.40
CA VAL A 15 -12.16 -6.05 -11.96
C VAL A 15 -11.39 -4.73 -11.77
N TYR A 16 -10.52 -4.42 -12.73
CA TYR A 16 -9.78 -3.17 -12.82
C TYR A 16 -9.85 -2.65 -14.25
N SER A 17 -10.65 -1.61 -14.48
CA SER A 17 -10.48 -0.75 -15.64
C SER A 17 -9.51 0.35 -15.24
N ALA A 18 -8.30 0.35 -15.81
CA ALA A 18 -7.43 1.51 -15.67
C ALA A 18 -8.20 2.76 -16.12
N PRO A 19 -8.02 3.92 -15.46
CA PRO A 19 -8.57 5.17 -15.98
C PRO A 19 -8.14 5.28 -17.45
N HIS A 20 -9.11 5.35 -18.36
CA HIS A 20 -8.83 5.42 -19.78
C HIS A 20 -8.22 6.79 -20.06
N VAL A 21 -6.89 6.86 -20.14
CA VAL A 21 -6.20 8.06 -20.59
C VAL A 21 -6.15 8.01 -22.10
N HIS A 22 -6.77 9.00 -22.75
CA HIS A 22 -6.77 9.02 -24.20
C HIS A 22 -5.33 9.21 -24.69
N PRO A 23 -4.83 8.46 -25.70
CA PRO A 23 -3.44 8.59 -26.16
C PRO A 23 -3.05 10.01 -26.60
N LEU A 24 -4.02 10.80 -27.09
CA LEU A 24 -3.80 12.21 -27.43
C LEU A 24 -3.64 13.13 -26.21
N GLU A 25 -3.93 12.65 -25.01
CA GLU A 25 -3.77 13.40 -23.76
C GLU A 25 -2.43 13.11 -23.07
N MET A 26 -1.65 12.15 -23.58
CA MET A 26 -0.41 11.66 -22.96
C MET A 26 0.83 12.49 -23.32
N GLY A 27 0.72 13.52 -24.16
CA GLY A 27 1.87 14.31 -24.62
C GLY A 27 1.50 15.70 -25.14
N PRO A 28 2.50 16.56 -25.35
CA PRO A 28 2.29 17.90 -25.90
C PRO A 28 1.81 17.81 -27.35
N ASP A 29 0.75 18.53 -27.69
CA ASP A 29 0.14 18.55 -29.03
C ASP A 29 1.02 19.22 -30.08
N PHE A 30 1.92 20.11 -29.65
CA PHE A 30 2.84 20.84 -30.51
C PHE A 30 4.21 20.99 -29.84
N SER A 31 5.20 21.37 -30.64
CA SER A 31 6.56 21.65 -30.18
C SER A 31 7.08 22.93 -30.83
N HIS A 32 8.07 23.58 -30.21
CA HIS A 32 8.76 24.71 -30.82
C HIS A 32 9.67 24.21 -31.94
N ALA A 33 9.72 24.91 -33.07
CA ALA A 33 10.64 24.60 -34.17
C ALA A 33 12.12 24.64 -33.72
N ASP A 34 12.43 25.49 -32.74
CA ASP A 34 13.76 25.62 -32.13
C ASP A 34 14.12 24.47 -31.17
N GLY A 35 13.22 23.48 -30.99
CA GLY A 35 13.44 22.32 -30.12
C GLY A 35 13.28 22.58 -28.63
N ARG A 36 12.75 23.74 -28.22
CA ARG A 36 12.49 24.03 -26.81
C ARG A 36 11.45 23.06 -26.24
N PRO A 37 11.72 22.45 -25.06
CA PRO A 37 10.80 21.48 -24.48
C PRO A 37 9.48 22.14 -24.08
N ILE A 38 8.38 21.47 -24.41
CA ILE A 38 7.03 21.83 -23.95
C ILE A 38 6.56 20.69 -23.05
N TYR A 39 6.25 21.02 -21.80
CA TYR A 39 5.88 20.01 -20.81
C TYR A 39 4.38 19.71 -20.80
N VAL A 40 3.54 20.66 -21.20
CA VAL A 40 2.07 20.56 -21.24
C VAL A 40 1.53 21.52 -22.28
N THR A 41 0.51 21.10 -23.02
CA THR A 41 -0.16 21.93 -24.05
C THR A 41 -1.60 22.27 -23.71
N SER A 42 -2.22 21.58 -22.74
CA SER A 42 -3.59 21.86 -22.30
C SER A 42 -3.71 21.96 -20.78
N ARG A 43 -4.74 22.69 -20.34
CA ARG A 43 -5.08 22.82 -18.92
C ARG A 43 -5.46 21.47 -18.30
N ILE A 44 -6.15 20.61 -19.05
CA ILE A 44 -6.56 19.28 -18.60
C ILE A 44 -5.32 18.42 -18.30
N GLN A 45 -4.30 18.47 -19.17
CA GLN A 45 -3.05 17.75 -18.93
C GLN A 45 -2.30 18.28 -17.69
N LEU A 46 -2.35 19.60 -17.45
CA LEU A 46 -1.76 20.19 -16.26
C LEU A 46 -2.46 19.70 -14.99
N GLU A 47 -3.80 19.79 -14.94
CA GLU A 47 -4.61 19.33 -13.82
C GLU A 47 -4.40 17.84 -13.53
N TYR A 48 -4.36 17.01 -14.58
CA TYR A 48 -4.08 15.58 -14.44
C TYR A 48 -2.69 15.30 -13.84
N LYS A 49 -1.66 16.01 -14.29
CA LYS A 49 -0.29 15.88 -13.74
C LYS A 49 -0.20 16.34 -12.30
N GLU A 50 -0.89 17.44 -11.95
CA GLU A 50 -0.96 17.93 -10.57
C GLU A 50 -1.65 16.91 -9.65
N ASP A 51 -2.74 16.30 -10.11
CA ASP A 51 -3.44 15.26 -9.37
C ASP A 51 -2.59 13.99 -9.19
N GLN A 52 -1.86 13.58 -10.22
CA GLN A 52 -0.90 12.47 -10.10
C GLN A 52 0.17 12.75 -9.05
N LEU A 53 0.73 13.96 -9.02
CA LEU A 53 1.72 14.36 -8.02
C LEU A 53 1.12 14.38 -6.61
N ARG A 54 -0.10 14.91 -6.45
CA ARG A 54 -0.82 14.92 -5.18
C ARG A 54 -1.07 13.49 -4.68
N LEU A 55 -1.53 12.61 -5.55
CA LEU A 55 -1.78 11.22 -5.22
C LEU A 55 -0.49 10.49 -4.84
N ALA A 56 0.59 10.67 -5.61
CA ALA A 56 1.88 10.05 -5.34
C ALA A 56 2.43 10.47 -3.96
N LYS A 57 2.36 11.77 -3.63
CA LYS A 57 2.75 12.27 -2.31
C LYS A 57 1.93 11.62 -1.20
N LYS A 58 0.61 11.51 -1.39
CA LYS A 58 -0.27 10.90 -0.38
C LYS A 58 0.01 9.42 -0.17
N ILE A 59 0.29 8.69 -1.25
CA ILE A 59 0.67 7.27 -1.17
C ILE A 59 1.96 7.11 -0.35
N VAL A 60 2.99 7.91 -0.63
CA VAL A 60 4.26 7.85 0.10
C VAL A 60 4.07 8.17 1.58
N GLU A 61 3.27 9.20 1.90
CA GLU A 61 2.93 9.56 3.28
C GLU A 61 2.26 8.39 4.02
N LEU A 62 1.20 7.81 3.45
CA LEU A 62 0.49 6.68 4.05
C LEU A 62 1.39 5.45 4.24
N LEU A 63 2.27 5.15 3.28
CA LEU A 63 3.23 4.06 3.42
C LEU A 63 4.24 4.32 4.54
N SER A 64 4.65 5.58 4.75
CA SER A 64 5.50 5.96 5.88
C SER A 64 4.78 5.73 7.21
N GLU A 65 3.53 6.18 7.33
CA GLU A 65 2.71 5.99 8.53
C GLU A 65 2.54 4.50 8.87
N VAL A 66 2.30 3.65 7.87
CA VAL A 66 2.19 2.20 8.06
C VAL A 66 3.51 1.61 8.56
N ASN A 67 4.65 1.98 7.96
CA ASN A 67 5.95 1.50 8.39
C ASN A 67 6.28 1.89 9.84
N GLU A 68 5.95 3.12 10.24
CA GLU A 68 6.13 3.60 11.61
C GLU A 68 5.24 2.83 12.59
N MET A 69 3.98 2.59 12.22
CA MET A 69 3.04 1.80 13.02
C MET A 69 3.52 0.35 13.20
N GLU A 70 4.01 -0.29 12.14
CA GLU A 70 4.57 -1.64 12.21
C GLU A 70 5.81 -1.69 13.12
N ALA A 71 6.69 -0.69 13.03
CA ALA A 71 7.87 -0.61 13.89
C ALA A 71 7.48 -0.44 15.37
N ALA A 72 6.52 0.44 15.66
CA ALA A 72 6.00 0.65 17.01
C ALA A 72 5.33 -0.62 17.56
N HIS A 73 4.56 -1.34 16.74
CA HIS A 73 3.93 -2.61 17.13
C HIS A 73 4.99 -3.66 17.49
N LYS A 74 6.01 -3.85 16.64
CA LYS A 74 7.11 -4.79 16.90
C LYS A 74 7.83 -4.46 18.21
N GLN A 75 8.09 -3.18 18.47
CA GLN A 75 8.70 -2.75 19.74
C GLN A 75 7.78 -3.03 20.93
N ALA A 76 6.49 -2.71 20.85
CA ALA A 76 5.53 -2.98 21.92
C ALA A 76 5.40 -4.47 22.22
N GLU A 77 5.40 -5.31 21.18
CA GLU A 77 5.35 -6.76 21.30
C GLU A 77 6.62 -7.32 21.97
N SER A 78 7.80 -6.84 21.57
CA SER A 78 9.05 -7.23 22.25
C SER A 78 9.07 -6.84 23.73
N ARG A 79 8.54 -5.66 24.08
CA ARG A 79 8.46 -5.21 25.48
C ARG A 79 7.52 -6.10 26.28
N ARG A 80 6.33 -6.41 25.75
CA ARG A 80 5.38 -7.32 26.39
C ARG A 80 5.99 -8.70 26.67
N ILE A 81 6.77 -9.23 25.72
CA ILE A 81 7.44 -10.52 25.88
C ILE A 81 8.49 -10.44 26.99
N LEU A 82 9.32 -9.39 27.00
CA LEU A 82 10.33 -9.18 28.05
C LEU A 82 9.69 -9.01 29.44
N GLU A 83 8.66 -8.17 29.55
CA GLU A 83 7.93 -7.96 30.80
C GLU A 83 7.28 -9.26 31.30
N ALA A 84 6.70 -10.06 30.40
CA ALA A 84 6.14 -11.36 30.77
C ALA A 84 7.22 -12.33 31.29
N GLN A 85 8.40 -12.36 30.64
CA GLN A 85 9.52 -13.17 31.09
C GLN A 85 10.07 -12.73 32.45
N GLU A 86 10.19 -11.42 32.69
CA GLU A 86 10.60 -10.87 33.98
C GLU A 86 9.59 -11.22 35.08
N LEU A 87 8.29 -11.05 34.81
CA LEU A 87 7.23 -11.41 35.76
C LEU A 87 7.24 -12.90 36.09
N ASP A 88 7.43 -13.77 35.10
CA ASP A 88 7.53 -15.22 35.31
C ASP A 88 8.81 -15.59 36.08
N ALA A 89 9.93 -14.91 35.84
CA ALA A 89 11.18 -15.12 36.59
C ALA A 89 11.05 -14.73 38.06
N HIS A 90 10.30 -13.66 38.36
CA HIS A 90 10.02 -13.21 39.73
C HIS A 90 8.84 -13.93 40.38
N ARG A 91 8.11 -14.78 39.64
CA ARG A 91 6.94 -15.47 40.16
C ARG A 91 7.33 -16.49 41.24
N PRO A 92 6.70 -16.44 42.43
CA PRO A 92 6.93 -17.46 43.45
C PRO A 92 6.60 -18.86 42.93
N LYS A 93 7.52 -19.81 43.14
CA LYS A 93 7.29 -21.21 42.78
C LYS A 93 6.16 -21.78 43.64
N SER A 94 5.20 -22.45 43.01
CA SER A 94 4.12 -23.13 43.73
C SER A 94 4.70 -24.25 44.60
N LYS A 95 4.22 -24.35 45.84
CA LYS A 95 4.68 -25.37 46.81
C LYS A 95 3.96 -26.73 46.64
N GLY A 96 3.24 -26.95 45.55
CA GLY A 96 2.38 -28.12 45.34
C GLY A 96 3.15 -29.36 44.86
N THR A 97 3.00 -30.46 45.60
CA THR A 97 3.49 -31.84 45.31
C THR A 97 4.96 -31.95 44.88
N ARG A 98 5.89 -31.43 45.68
CA ARG A 98 7.22 -32.04 45.73
C ARG A 98 7.11 -33.27 46.61
N SER A 99 7.15 -34.47 46.03
CA SER A 99 7.35 -35.69 46.82
C SER A 99 8.73 -35.61 47.44
N ILE A 100 8.77 -35.44 48.76
CA ILE A 100 9.98 -35.66 49.54
C ILE A 100 10.16 -37.18 49.53
N ALA A 101 11.04 -37.66 48.67
CA ALA A 101 11.57 -39.02 48.70
C ALA A 101 12.82 -39.04 49.57
#